data_AF-A0A496R3K8-F1
#
_entry.id   AF-A0A496R3K8-F1
#
_cell.length_a   1.000
_cell.length_b   1.000
_cell.length_c   1.000
_cell.angle_alpha   90.00
_cell.angle_beta   90.00
_cell.angle_gamma   90.00
#
_symmetry.space_group_name_H-M   'P 1'
#
loop_
_entity.id
_entity.type
_entity.pdbx_description
1 polymer ?
#
loop_
_entity_poly.entity_id
_entity_poly.type
_entity_poly.pdbx_seq_one_letter_code
_entity_poly.pdbx_strand_id
1 'polypeptide(L)'
;MELWITPSNFTRPVVAAIAGDLGYKISIHSSSDKFSVYPITDRLVQGAYHLKTSGTNWLVALETLSRVDPTFFRNIFRRAYEVFSTARSYYHITPDLEIATDISTLSDGELPVVFKNTTDRQVLHVSNGELFKDTDLKDRFFTRLRHSIKEYWSALEAHIGRHFELLRG
;
A
#
# COMPACT_ATOMS: atom_id res chain seq x y z
N MET A 1 -44.94 0.05 -8.34
CA MET A 1 -43.84 -0.74 -8.94
C MET A 1 -42.78 -0.89 -7.88
N GLU A 2 -43.00 -1.85 -6.97
CA GLU A 2 -42.11 -2.11 -5.85
C GLU A 2 -41.04 -3.12 -6.29
N LEU A 3 -39.78 -2.68 -6.33
CA LEU A 3 -38.63 -3.56 -6.53
C LEU A 3 -38.13 -4.03 -5.15
N TRP A 4 -38.85 -4.96 -4.55
CA TRP A 4 -38.34 -5.71 -3.40
C TRP A 4 -37.34 -6.76 -3.93
N ILE A 5 -36.05 -6.44 -3.79
CA ILE A 5 -34.95 -7.31 -4.17
C ILE A 5 -34.85 -8.43 -3.12
N THR A 6 -35.05 -9.70 -3.51
CA THR A 6 -34.92 -10.86 -2.62
C THR A 6 -33.56 -11.55 -2.74
N PRO A 7 -33.06 -12.21 -1.68
CA PRO A 7 -31.69 -12.77 -1.62
C PRO A 7 -31.40 -13.93 -2.60
N SER A 8 -32.41 -14.52 -3.23
CA SER A 8 -32.27 -15.75 -4.02
C SER A 8 -31.79 -15.56 -5.47
N ASN A 9 -31.66 -14.32 -5.96
CA ASN A 9 -31.28 -14.01 -7.35
C ASN A 9 -29.88 -13.37 -7.51
N PHE A 10 -29.08 -13.30 -6.45
CA PHE A 10 -27.72 -12.72 -6.50
C PHE A 10 -26.68 -13.73 -7.00
N THR A 11 -26.70 -14.06 -8.30
CA THR A 11 -25.61 -14.81 -8.96
C THR A 11 -24.74 -13.97 -9.90
N ARG A 12 -24.90 -12.64 -9.83
CA ARG A 12 -23.83 -11.67 -10.07
C ARG A 12 -23.84 -10.68 -8.89
N PRO A 13 -22.70 -10.35 -8.27
CA PRO A 13 -22.65 -9.29 -7.28
C PRO A 13 -23.14 -8.00 -7.93
N VAL A 14 -24.17 -7.40 -7.34
CA VAL A 14 -24.97 -6.32 -7.96
C VAL A 14 -24.13 -5.19 -8.54
N VAL A 15 -23.02 -4.82 -7.91
CA VAL A 15 -22.13 -3.76 -8.44
C VAL A 15 -21.53 -4.14 -9.81
N ALA A 16 -21.14 -5.40 -10.01
CA ALA A 16 -20.61 -5.89 -11.28
C ALA A 16 -21.71 -6.00 -12.36
N ALA A 17 -22.92 -6.40 -11.96
CA ALA A 17 -24.07 -6.45 -12.86
C ALA A 17 -24.45 -5.05 -13.38
N ILE A 18 -24.61 -4.07 -12.48
CA ILE A 18 -24.94 -2.69 -12.86
C ILE A 18 -23.84 -2.11 -13.76
N ALA A 19 -22.56 -2.34 -13.43
CA ALA A 19 -21.44 -1.88 -14.24
C ALA A 19 -21.47 -2.46 -15.66
N GLY A 20 -21.76 -3.76 -15.78
CA GLY A 20 -21.93 -4.43 -17.07
C GLY A 20 -23.11 -3.89 -17.87
N ASP A 21 -24.27 -3.73 -17.24
CA ASP A 21 -25.50 -3.27 -17.89
C ASP A 21 -25.40 -1.80 -18.36
N LEU A 22 -24.67 -0.96 -17.63
CA LEU A 22 -24.48 0.46 -17.94
C LEU A 22 -23.17 0.75 -18.69
N GLY A 23 -22.34 -0.26 -18.96
CA GLY A 23 -21.13 -0.14 -19.78
C GLY A 23 -19.96 0.60 -19.12
N TYR A 24 -19.92 0.73 -17.80
CA TYR A 24 -18.81 1.37 -17.08
C TYR A 24 -17.93 0.36 -16.34
N LYS A 25 -16.74 0.80 -15.91
CA LYS A 25 -15.78 -0.01 -15.15
C LYS A 25 -15.89 0.24 -13.65
N ILE A 26 -15.59 -0.78 -12.85
CA ILE A 26 -15.50 -0.64 -11.39
C ILE A 26 -14.13 -0.06 -11.00
N SER A 27 -14.12 1.08 -10.31
CA SER A 27 -12.90 1.70 -9.79
C SER A 27 -12.65 1.26 -8.35
N ILE A 28 -11.52 0.60 -8.10
CA ILE A 28 -11.13 0.12 -6.77
C ILE A 28 -10.10 1.08 -6.18
N HIS A 29 -10.51 1.77 -5.12
CA HIS A 29 -9.69 2.70 -4.37
C HIS A 29 -8.96 1.99 -3.22
N SER A 30 -7.81 2.55 -2.81
CA SER A 30 -6.95 1.96 -1.77
C SER A 30 -6.66 0.48 -2.03
N SER A 31 -6.55 0.13 -3.31
CA SER A 31 -6.65 -1.25 -3.77
C SER A 31 -5.41 -2.08 -3.50
N SER A 32 -4.26 -1.43 -3.36
CA SER A 32 -2.98 -2.10 -3.19
C SER A 32 -2.97 -3.01 -1.97
N ASP A 33 -2.26 -4.13 -2.07
CA ASP A 33 -2.13 -5.17 -1.05
C ASP A 33 -3.44 -5.87 -0.64
N LYS A 34 -4.58 -5.57 -1.29
CA LYS A 34 -5.84 -6.32 -1.11
C LYS A 34 -5.83 -7.63 -1.90
N PHE A 35 -4.77 -8.41 -1.77
CA PHE A 35 -4.54 -9.61 -2.59
C PHE A 35 -5.69 -10.63 -2.55
N SER A 36 -6.38 -10.75 -1.41
CA SER A 36 -7.51 -11.67 -1.26
C SER A 36 -8.72 -11.32 -2.13
N VAL A 37 -8.87 -10.05 -2.56
CA VAL A 37 -10.03 -9.61 -3.34
C VAL A 37 -9.77 -9.62 -4.84
N TYR A 38 -8.52 -9.74 -5.29
CA TYR A 38 -8.17 -9.65 -6.71
C TYR A 38 -8.73 -10.79 -7.56
N PRO A 39 -8.62 -12.08 -7.18
CA PRO A 39 -9.21 -13.17 -7.98
C PRO A 39 -10.73 -13.08 -8.04
N ILE A 40 -11.36 -12.65 -6.93
CA ILE A 40 -12.80 -12.43 -6.88
C ILE A 40 -13.18 -11.27 -7.80
N THR A 41 -12.43 -10.17 -7.78
CA THR A 41 -12.68 -9.02 -8.65
C THR A 41 -12.65 -9.44 -10.11
N ASP A 42 -11.56 -10.07 -10.56
CA ASP A 42 -11.42 -10.42 -11.97
C ASP A 42 -12.52 -11.40 -12.43
N ARG A 43 -12.82 -12.42 -11.63
CA ARG A 43 -13.94 -13.36 -11.93
C ARG A 43 -15.28 -12.65 -12.14
N LEU A 44 -15.54 -11.59 -11.37
CA LEU A 44 -16.84 -10.92 -11.35
C LEU A 44 -16.99 -9.86 -12.44
N VAL A 45 -15.91 -9.17 -12.79
CA VAL A 45 -15.95 -8.03 -13.73
C VAL A 45 -15.18 -8.28 -15.02
N GLN A 46 -14.49 -9.42 -15.14
CA GLN A 46 -13.83 -9.91 -16.36
C GLN A 46 -12.95 -8.84 -17.02
N GLY A 47 -12.00 -8.30 -16.26
CA GLY A 47 -11.15 -7.20 -16.73
C GLY A 47 -11.77 -5.79 -16.74
N ALA A 48 -13.08 -5.63 -16.49
CA ALA A 48 -13.77 -4.32 -16.50
C ALA A 48 -13.57 -3.53 -15.19
N TYR A 49 -12.32 -3.36 -14.76
CA TYR A 49 -11.96 -2.60 -13.57
C TYR A 49 -10.90 -1.54 -13.84
N HIS A 50 -10.74 -0.63 -12.88
CA HIS A 50 -9.64 0.29 -12.78
C HIS A 50 -9.09 0.24 -11.35
N LEU A 51 -7.84 -0.16 -11.20
CA LEU A 51 -7.21 -0.39 -9.91
C LEU A 51 -6.22 0.75 -9.61
N LYS A 52 -6.35 1.36 -8.42
CA LYS A 52 -5.51 2.50 -8.01
C LYS A 52 -4.52 2.09 -6.92
N THR A 53 -3.24 2.09 -7.25
CA THR A 53 -2.13 2.02 -6.28
C THR A 53 -1.49 3.40 -6.13
N SER A 54 -0.90 3.67 -4.96
CA SER A 54 -0.11 4.89 -4.74
C SER A 54 0.85 4.67 -3.59
N GLY A 55 0.34 4.59 -2.35
CA GLY A 55 1.18 4.52 -1.15
C GLY A 55 2.02 3.25 -1.03
N THR A 56 1.68 2.14 -1.70
CA THR A 56 2.57 0.97 -1.73
C THR A 56 3.89 1.25 -2.45
N ASN A 57 3.89 2.11 -3.48
CA ASN A 57 5.12 2.45 -4.21
C ASN A 57 6.11 3.16 -3.27
N TRP A 58 5.57 3.98 -2.36
CA TRP A 58 6.33 4.60 -1.27
C TRP A 58 6.86 3.55 -0.28
N LEU A 59 6.03 2.58 0.12
CA LEU A 59 6.49 1.48 1.00
C LEU A 59 7.60 0.65 0.35
N VAL A 60 7.51 0.35 -0.95
CA VAL A 60 8.56 -0.35 -1.70
C VAL A 60 9.87 0.46 -1.74
N ALA A 61 9.79 1.78 -1.87
CA ALA A 61 10.97 2.65 -1.80
C ALA A 61 11.63 2.60 -0.41
N LEU A 62 10.83 2.65 0.66
CA LEU A 62 11.33 2.49 2.02
C LEU A 62 11.93 1.10 2.26
N GLU A 63 11.30 0.04 1.76
CA GLU A 63 11.78 -1.33 1.88
C GLU A 63 13.11 -1.51 1.14
N THR A 64 13.27 -0.85 -0.01
CA THR A 64 14.55 -0.78 -0.73
C THR A 64 15.61 -0.12 0.15
N LEU A 65 15.33 1.07 0.68
CA LEU A 65 16.25 1.80 1.56
C LEU A 65 16.59 1.03 2.84
N SER A 66 15.67 0.23 3.38
CA SER A 66 15.95 -0.62 4.54
C SER A 66 17.09 -1.63 4.31
N ARG A 67 17.32 -2.02 3.04
CA ARG A 67 18.37 -2.96 2.64
C ARG A 67 19.67 -2.26 2.22
N VAL A 68 19.59 -1.13 1.54
CA VAL A 68 20.74 -0.45 0.91
C VAL A 68 21.32 0.69 1.76
N ASP A 69 20.51 1.34 2.60
CA ASP A 69 20.94 2.33 3.58
C ASP A 69 20.16 2.17 4.91
N PRO A 70 20.46 1.09 5.68
CA PRO A 70 19.82 0.77 6.96
C PRO A 70 19.77 1.95 7.94
N THR A 71 20.87 2.70 8.03
CA THR A 71 21.00 3.85 8.92
C THR A 71 20.00 4.94 8.56
N PHE A 72 19.89 5.28 7.27
CA PHE A 72 18.92 6.25 6.81
C PHE A 72 17.48 5.76 6.99
N PHE A 73 17.20 4.49 6.69
CA PHE A 73 15.88 3.92 6.91
C PHE A 73 15.46 4.00 8.39
N ARG A 74 16.35 3.69 9.34
CA ARG A 74 16.08 3.83 10.78
C ARG A 74 15.71 5.26 11.18
N ASN A 75 16.34 6.27 10.55
CA ASN A 75 15.97 7.67 10.76
C ASN A 75 14.53 7.93 10.28
N ILE A 76 14.20 7.54 9.05
CA ILE A 76 12.86 7.69 8.49
C ILE A 76 11.81 6.98 9.34
N PHE A 77 12.08 5.74 9.77
CA PHE A 77 11.17 4.97 10.60
C PHE A 77 10.84 5.70 11.90
N ARG A 78 11.86 6.13 12.67
CA ARG A 78 11.64 6.89 13.91
C ARG A 78 10.85 8.17 13.65
N ARG A 79 11.24 8.93 12.62
CA ARG A 79 10.56 10.17 12.25
C ARG A 79 9.10 9.92 11.86
N ALA A 80 8.79 8.81 11.21
CA ALA A 80 7.42 8.45 10.85
C ALA A 80 6.52 8.25 12.07
N TYR A 81 7.05 7.67 13.16
CA TYR A 81 6.33 7.55 14.44
C TYR A 81 6.18 8.88 15.16
N GLU A 82 7.19 9.75 15.13
CA GLU A 82 7.11 11.09 15.72
C GLU A 82 6.01 11.95 15.08
N VAL A 83 5.86 11.88 13.75
CA VAL A 83 4.86 12.67 13.02
C VAL A 83 3.51 11.98 12.87
N PHE A 84 3.38 10.74 13.35
CA PHE A 84 2.21 9.89 13.10
C PHE A 84 0.90 10.51 13.62
N SER A 85 0.93 11.15 14.79
CA SER A 85 -0.23 11.81 15.40
C SER A 85 -0.81 12.92 14.51
N THR A 86 0.03 13.63 13.77
CA THR A 86 -0.38 14.62 12.76
C THR A 86 -0.80 13.92 11.47
N ALA A 87 0.01 12.98 10.98
CA ALA A 87 -0.24 12.29 9.71
C ALA A 87 -1.58 11.54 9.68
N ARG A 88 -1.99 10.94 10.80
CA ARG A 88 -3.28 10.24 10.91
C ARG A 88 -4.50 11.16 10.77
N SER A 89 -4.35 12.48 10.91
CA SER A 89 -5.48 13.41 10.72
C SER A 89 -6.00 13.44 9.28
N TYR A 90 -5.17 13.01 8.32
CA TYR A 90 -5.51 12.97 6.89
C TYR A 90 -6.02 11.61 6.42
N TYR A 91 -5.94 10.57 7.25
CA TYR A 91 -6.26 9.19 6.86
C TYR A 91 -7.09 8.50 7.95
N HIS A 92 -8.16 7.82 7.55
CA HIS A 92 -8.93 7.00 8.47
C HIS A 92 -8.24 5.64 8.70
N ILE A 93 -7.34 5.59 9.69
CA ILE A 93 -6.62 4.38 10.11
C ILE A 93 -6.55 4.26 11.63
N THR A 94 -6.51 3.03 12.13
CA THR A 94 -6.43 2.70 13.56
C THR A 94 -5.38 1.59 13.78
N PRO A 95 -4.09 1.88 13.58
CA PRO A 95 -3.05 0.90 13.86
C PRO A 95 -2.98 0.60 15.36
N ASP A 96 -2.73 -0.66 15.68
CA ASP A 96 -2.48 -1.11 17.04
C ASP A 96 -1.03 -0.83 17.41
N LEU A 97 -0.79 0.24 18.18
CA LEU A 97 0.56 0.67 18.53
C LEU A 97 1.25 -0.26 19.53
N GLU A 98 0.52 -1.16 20.20
CA GLU A 98 1.10 -2.11 21.16
C GLU A 98 1.97 -3.16 20.46
N ILE A 99 1.67 -3.45 19.18
CA ILE A 99 2.44 -4.39 18.36
C ILE A 99 3.50 -3.72 17.49
N ALA A 100 3.76 -2.41 17.67
CA ALA A 100 4.77 -1.69 16.89
C ALA A 100 6.17 -2.31 17.08
N THR A 101 6.93 -2.44 15.99
CA THR A 101 8.27 -3.02 16.09
C THR A 101 9.24 -2.05 16.76
N ASP A 102 9.93 -2.51 17.80
CA ASP A 102 11.10 -1.80 18.32
C ASP A 102 12.28 -1.96 17.37
N ILE A 103 12.40 -1.03 16.42
CA ILE A 103 13.46 -1.04 15.41
C ILE A 103 14.86 -1.01 16.01
N SER A 104 15.05 -0.57 17.26
CA SER A 104 16.37 -0.52 17.90
C SER A 104 16.93 -1.91 18.23
N THR A 105 16.04 -2.91 18.36
CA THR A 105 16.40 -4.30 18.66
C THR A 105 16.81 -5.09 17.42
N LEU A 106 16.48 -4.61 16.23
CA LEU A 106 16.76 -5.28 14.97
C LEU A 106 18.19 -4.99 14.50
N SER A 107 18.87 -6.00 13.98
CA SER A 107 20.06 -5.82 13.13
C SER A 107 19.69 -5.22 11.78
N ASP A 108 20.67 -4.71 11.04
CA ASP A 108 20.42 -4.09 9.74
C ASP A 108 19.79 -5.06 8.71
N GLY A 109 20.19 -6.34 8.75
CA GLY A 109 19.61 -7.37 7.88
C GLY A 109 18.15 -7.73 8.22
N GLU A 110 17.69 -7.41 9.43
CA GLU A 110 16.34 -7.72 9.90
C GLU A 110 15.35 -6.59 9.63
N LEU A 111 15.81 -5.38 9.29
CA LEU A 111 14.96 -4.21 9.03
C LEU A 111 13.79 -4.45 8.06
N PRO A 112 13.92 -5.25 6.99
CA PRO A 112 12.77 -5.54 6.11
C PRO A 112 11.58 -6.21 6.82
N VAL A 113 11.75 -6.78 8.01
CA VAL A 113 10.66 -7.43 8.77
C VAL A 113 9.55 -6.45 9.15
N VAL A 114 9.86 -5.16 9.34
CA VAL A 114 8.87 -4.13 9.71
C VAL A 114 7.77 -4.00 8.65
N PHE A 115 8.07 -4.29 7.39
CA PHE A 115 7.08 -4.26 6.31
C PHE A 115 6.10 -5.43 6.32
N LYS A 116 6.29 -6.40 7.23
CA LYS A 116 5.32 -7.48 7.52
C LYS A 116 4.40 -7.12 8.69
N ASN A 117 4.77 -6.13 9.50
CA ASN A 117 3.97 -5.65 10.61
C ASN A 117 2.90 -4.67 10.10
N THR A 118 1.62 -4.99 10.30
CA THR A 118 0.51 -4.15 9.85
C THR A 118 0.54 -2.74 10.43
N THR A 119 0.92 -2.60 11.71
CA THR A 119 1.02 -1.30 12.39
C THR A 119 2.10 -0.46 11.75
N ASP A 120 3.31 -1.00 11.64
CA ASP A 120 4.45 -0.27 11.07
C ASP A 120 4.16 0.13 9.61
N ARG A 121 3.59 -0.79 8.81
CA ARG A 121 3.16 -0.49 7.43
C ARG A 121 2.20 0.69 7.38
N GLN A 122 1.19 0.73 8.26
CA GLN A 122 0.20 1.80 8.28
C GLN A 122 0.83 3.13 8.68
N VAL A 123 1.66 3.14 9.73
CA VAL A 123 2.40 4.34 10.18
C VAL A 123 3.28 4.87 9.04
N LEU A 124 4.11 4.01 8.44
CA LEU A 124 4.99 4.41 7.33
C LEU A 124 4.20 4.89 6.12
N HIS A 125 3.07 4.25 5.79
CA HIS A 125 2.25 4.56 4.62
C HIS A 125 1.69 5.98 4.65
N VAL A 126 1.23 6.45 5.82
CA VAL A 126 0.57 7.77 5.93
C VAL A 126 1.54 8.91 6.21
N SER A 127 2.76 8.62 6.68
CA SER A 127 3.68 9.66 7.16
C SER A 127 4.45 10.39 6.06
N ASN A 128 4.37 9.97 4.78
CA ASN A 128 5.15 10.59 3.70
C ASN A 128 4.96 12.11 3.56
N GLY A 129 3.73 12.59 3.69
CA GLY A 129 3.39 14.02 3.56
C GLY A 129 4.00 14.85 4.67
N GLU A 130 4.00 14.35 5.91
CA GLU A 130 4.62 15.01 7.05
C GLU A 130 6.16 14.93 6.99
N LEU A 131 6.70 13.77 6.60
CA LEU A 131 8.14 13.57 6.43
C LEU A 131 8.72 14.57 5.42
N PHE A 132 8.06 14.76 4.28
CA PHE A 132 8.54 15.63 3.21
C PHE A 132 8.27 17.12 3.39
N LYS A 133 7.71 17.54 4.53
CA LYS A 133 7.76 18.95 4.95
C LYS A 133 9.19 19.37 5.34
N ASP A 134 10.00 18.42 5.78
CA ASP A 134 11.45 18.61 5.91
C ASP A 134 12.09 18.45 4.52
N THR A 135 12.54 19.57 3.96
CA THR A 135 13.15 19.61 2.61
C THR A 135 14.51 18.93 2.56
N ASP A 136 15.32 18.99 3.64
CA ASP A 136 16.61 18.27 3.69
C ASP A 136 16.37 16.76 3.66
N LEU A 137 15.44 16.27 4.49
CA LEU A 137 15.08 14.85 4.52
C LEU A 137 14.57 14.38 3.16
N LYS A 138 13.71 15.17 2.51
CA LYS A 138 13.18 14.89 1.18
C LYS A 138 14.30 14.78 0.13
N ASP A 139 15.21 15.76 0.08
CA ASP A 139 16.30 15.76 -0.89
C ASP A 139 17.27 14.59 -0.68
N ARG A 140 17.58 14.31 0.58
CA ARG A 140 18.38 13.16 1.00
C ARG A 140 17.73 11.82 0.67
N PHE A 141 16.41 11.72 0.81
CA PHE A 141 15.63 10.54 0.44
C PHE A 141 15.73 10.28 -1.07
N PHE A 142 15.40 11.28 -1.89
CA PHE A 142 15.40 11.10 -3.35
C PHE A 142 16.81 10.90 -3.90
N THR A 143 17.84 11.50 -3.29
CA THR A 143 19.23 11.25 -3.68
C THR A 143 19.62 9.79 -3.45
N ARG A 144 19.33 9.22 -2.28
CA ARG A 144 19.61 7.82 -1.97
C ARG A 144 18.82 6.85 -2.83
N LEU A 145 17.53 7.14 -3.05
CA LEU A 145 16.69 6.32 -3.90
C LEU A 145 17.18 6.33 -5.35
N ARG A 146 17.64 7.47 -5.88
CA ARG A 146 18.25 7.54 -7.22
C ARG A 146 19.55 6.76 -7.32
N HIS A 147 20.37 6.75 -6.26
CA HIS A 147 21.58 5.91 -6.24
C HIS A 147 21.26 4.41 -6.23
N SER A 148 20.08 4.02 -5.72
CA SER A 148 19.61 2.63 -5.62
C SER A 148 18.43 2.34 -6.54
N ILE A 149 18.40 3.02 -7.70
CA ILE A 149 17.20 3.03 -8.55
C ILE A 149 16.92 1.66 -9.18
N LYS A 150 17.96 0.86 -9.43
CA LYS A 150 17.83 -0.49 -10.00
C LYS A 150 17.15 -1.43 -9.02
N GLU A 151 17.56 -1.39 -7.76
CA GLU A 151 17.00 -2.16 -6.65
C GLU A 151 15.54 -1.77 -6.43
N TYR A 152 15.25 -0.47 -6.45
CA TYR A 152 13.88 0.03 -6.33
C TYR A 152 12.99 -0.44 -7.48
N TRP A 153 13.46 -0.33 -8.73
CA TRP A 153 12.67 -0.79 -9.89
C TRP A 153 12.43 -2.30 -9.86
N SER A 154 13.44 -3.10 -9.50
CA SER A 154 13.26 -4.55 -9.37
C SER A 154 12.25 -4.90 -8.27
N ALA A 155 12.31 -4.24 -7.11
CA ALA A 155 11.35 -4.43 -6.04
C ALA A 155 9.93 -4.00 -6.44
N LEU A 156 9.82 -2.88 -7.18
CA LEU A 156 8.55 -2.36 -7.66
C LEU A 156 7.93 -3.29 -8.71
N GLU A 157 8.73 -3.79 -9.65
CA GLU A 157 8.30 -4.77 -10.66
C GLU A 157 7.79 -6.04 -10.00
N ALA A 158 8.51 -6.60 -9.03
CA ALA A 158 8.06 -7.78 -8.30
C ALA A 158 6.75 -7.51 -7.53
N HIS A 159 6.67 -6.38 -6.84
CA HIS A 159 5.50 -6.05 -6.01
C HIS A 159 4.24 -5.77 -6.84
N ILE A 160 4.36 -4.94 -7.88
CA ILE A 160 3.24 -4.61 -8.79
C ILE A 160 2.93 -5.78 -9.73
N GLY A 161 3.94 -6.55 -10.15
CA GLY A 161 3.78 -7.78 -10.90
C GLY A 161 2.85 -8.76 -10.19
N ARG A 162 3.05 -8.98 -8.88
CA ARG A 162 2.16 -9.79 -8.05
C ARG A 162 0.70 -9.28 -8.05
N HIS A 163 0.49 -7.96 -8.11
CA HIS A 163 -0.87 -7.41 -8.24
C HIS A 163 -1.49 -7.85 -9.58
N PHE A 164 -0.74 -7.71 -10.69
CA PHE A 164 -1.21 -8.12 -12.01
C PHE A 164 -1.45 -9.63 -12.12
N GLU A 165 -0.58 -10.46 -11.56
CA GLU A 165 -0.73 -11.93 -11.58
C GLU A 165 -2.02 -12.38 -10.89
N LEU A 166 -2.30 -11.84 -9.71
CA LEU A 166 -3.51 -12.17 -8.94
C LEU A 166 -4.80 -11.56 -9.52
N LEU A 167 -4.67 -10.59 -10.42
CA LEU A 167 -5.77 -9.98 -11.16
C LEU A 167 -6.04 -10.66 -12.50
N ARG A 168 -5.18 -11.58 -12.96
CA ARG A 168 -5.33 -12.33 -14.21
C ARG A 168 -5.50 -13.83 -13.98
N GLY A 169 -5.82 -14.22 -12.74
CA GLY A 169 -5.92 -15.61 -12.29
C GLY A 169 -7.34 -16.05 -11.98
#